data_AF-A0A0F9BWZ3-F1
#
_entry.id   AF-A0A0F9BWZ3-F1
#
_cell.length_a   1.000
_cell.length_b   1.000
_cell.length_c   1.000
_cell.angle_alpha   90.00
_cell.angle_beta   90.00
_cell.angle_gamma   90.00
#
_symmetry.space_group_name_H-M   'P 1'
#
loop_
_entity.id
_entity.type
_entity.pdbx_description
1 polymer ?
#
loop_
_entity_poly.entity_id
_entity_poly.type
_entity_poly.pdbx_seq_one_letter_code
_entity_poly.pdbx_strand_id
1 'polypeptide(L)'
;MGINKRKSKAPPFIMVRKDMLKDPSWQKLSSTAKILWLYMRNNYDYSDGTKETFITYKQMENIIGSKAMSRGLKELQDPTNKWIEKTKVGGLFGGVCKYKFAGQYKEFYYKQKVV
;
A
#
# COMPACT_ATOMS: atom_id res chain seq x y z
N MET A 1 11.64 -37.22 2.26
CA MET A 1 10.70 -36.31 2.95
C MET A 1 10.31 -35.20 1.99
N GLY A 2 9.09 -35.24 1.45
CA GLY A 2 8.60 -34.18 0.58
C GLY A 2 8.31 -32.92 1.40
N ILE A 3 8.97 -31.82 1.06
CA ILE A 3 8.66 -30.50 1.62
C ILE A 3 7.24 -30.17 1.14
N ASN A 4 6.23 -30.38 1.99
CA ASN A 4 4.89 -29.87 1.79
C ASN A 4 4.98 -28.34 1.79
N LYS A 5 5.32 -27.75 0.63
CA LYS A 5 5.13 -26.33 0.34
C LYS A 5 3.63 -26.09 0.47
N ARG A 6 3.17 -25.70 1.65
CA ARG A 6 1.82 -25.14 1.84
C ARG A 6 1.73 -23.99 0.85
N LYS A 7 1.09 -24.23 -0.30
CA LYS A 7 0.79 -23.16 -1.26
C LYS A 7 0.11 -22.07 -0.45
N SER A 8 0.65 -20.86 -0.49
CA SER A 8 0.03 -19.71 0.16
C SER A 8 -1.46 -19.70 -0.20
N LYS A 9 -2.34 -19.75 0.80
CA LYS A 9 -3.80 -19.73 0.62
C LYS A 9 -4.31 -18.34 0.23
N ALA A 10 -3.42 -17.34 0.12
CA ALA A 10 -3.77 -16.02 -0.35
C ALA A 10 -3.89 -16.01 -1.88
N PRO A 11 -4.95 -15.40 -2.44
CA PRO A 11 -5.04 -15.20 -3.89
C PRO A 11 -3.80 -14.42 -4.39
N PRO A 12 -3.27 -14.73 -5.59
CA PRO A 12 -2.10 -14.05 -6.14
C PRO A 12 -2.39 -12.62 -6.63
N PHE A 13 -3.53 -12.05 -6.23
CA PHE A 13 -4.04 -10.77 -6.67
C PHE A 13 -4.54 -9.95 -5.50
N ILE A 14 -4.44 -8.63 -5.65
CA ILE A 14 -4.87 -7.66 -4.65
C ILE A 14 -6.35 -7.35 -4.92
N MET A 15 -7.18 -7.48 -3.90
CA MET A 15 -8.58 -7.10 -4.00
C MET A 15 -8.71 -5.58 -3.91
N VAL A 16 -9.54 -5.00 -4.77
CA VAL A 16 -9.85 -3.58 -4.83
C VAL A 16 -11.37 -3.44 -4.95
N ARG A 17 -11.96 -2.42 -4.32
CA ARG A 17 -13.40 -2.20 -4.47
C ARG A 17 -13.73 -1.72 -5.89
N LYS A 18 -14.87 -2.15 -6.42
CA LYS A 18 -15.31 -1.78 -7.78
C LYS A 18 -15.65 -0.29 -7.90
N ASP A 19 -16.18 0.32 -6.86
CA ASP A 19 -16.50 1.76 -6.81
C ASP A 19 -15.23 2.63 -6.83
N MET A 20 -14.17 2.20 -6.14
CA MET A 20 -12.86 2.84 -6.20
C MET A 20 -12.31 2.92 -7.64
N LEU A 21 -12.55 1.91 -8.48
CA LEU A 21 -12.13 1.93 -9.89
C LEU A 21 -12.92 2.95 -10.74
N LYS A 22 -14.12 3.32 -10.30
CA LYS A 22 -14.99 4.31 -10.95
C LYS A 22 -14.78 5.73 -10.42
N ASP A 23 -14.04 5.86 -9.32
CA ASP A 23 -13.78 7.14 -8.67
C ASP A 23 -12.89 8.05 -9.56
N PRO A 24 -13.34 9.26 -9.92
CA PRO A 24 -12.52 10.19 -10.70
C PRO A 24 -11.19 10.54 -10.03
N SER A 25 -11.14 10.60 -8.69
CA SER A 25 -9.91 10.86 -7.95
C SER A 25 -8.91 9.72 -8.09
N TRP A 26 -9.39 8.46 -8.11
CA TRP A 26 -8.55 7.29 -8.38
C TRP A 26 -8.08 7.26 -9.83
N GLN A 27 -8.97 7.54 -10.77
CA GLN A 27 -8.64 7.50 -12.20
C GLN A 27 -7.56 8.52 -12.57
N LYS A 28 -7.59 9.71 -11.96
CA LYS A 28 -6.58 10.76 -12.16
C LYS A 28 -5.19 10.39 -11.66
N LEU A 29 -5.07 9.45 -10.72
CA LEU A 29 -3.75 9.03 -10.22
C LEU A 29 -2.90 8.43 -11.34
N SER A 30 -1.61 8.75 -11.31
CA SER A 30 -0.61 8.11 -12.14
C SER A 30 -0.58 6.60 -11.90
N SER A 31 -0.18 5.84 -12.92
CA SER A 31 -0.01 4.39 -12.82
C SER A 31 0.93 4.01 -11.67
N THR A 32 1.97 4.81 -11.43
CA THR A 32 2.92 4.62 -10.33
C THR A 32 2.26 4.79 -8.96
N ALA A 33 1.43 5.83 -8.78
CA ALA A 33 0.68 6.05 -7.55
C ALA A 33 -0.30 4.89 -7.29
N LYS A 34 -1.01 4.42 -8.32
CA LYS A 34 -1.90 3.26 -8.22
C LYS A 34 -1.15 2.00 -7.77
N ILE A 35 0.00 1.70 -8.38
CA ILE A 35 0.84 0.54 -8.02
C ILE A 35 1.31 0.64 -6.57
N LEU A 36 1.78 1.81 -6.13
CA LEU A 36 2.22 2.03 -4.76
C LEU A 36 1.08 1.80 -3.76
N TRP A 37 -0.10 2.33 -4.03
CA TRP A 37 -1.25 2.16 -3.16
C TRP A 37 -1.63 0.69 -3.04
N LEU A 38 -1.68 -0.05 -4.16
CA LEU A 38 -1.97 -1.48 -4.18
C LEU A 38 -0.92 -2.27 -3.40
N TYR A 39 0.36 -1.98 -3.61
CA TYR A 39 1.45 -2.64 -2.90
C TYR A 39 1.37 -2.41 -1.39
N MET A 40 1.14 -1.15 -0.97
CA MET A 40 0.91 -0.83 0.44
C MET A 40 -0.31 -1.58 0.98
N ARG A 41 -1.38 -1.69 0.20
CA ARG A 41 -2.61 -2.35 0.64
C ARG A 41 -2.41 -3.84 0.86
N ASN A 42 -1.61 -4.48 0.02
CA ASN A 42 -1.26 -5.88 0.15
C ASN A 42 -0.44 -6.18 1.41
N ASN A 43 0.47 -5.27 1.78
CA ASN A 43 1.35 -5.41 2.93
C ASN A 43 0.75 -4.86 4.23
N TYR A 44 -0.45 -4.27 4.16
CA TYR A 44 -1.08 -3.66 5.32
C TYR A 44 -1.72 -4.73 6.20
N ASP A 45 -1.21 -4.86 7.42
CA ASP A 45 -1.77 -5.74 8.43
C ASP A 45 -2.80 -5.00 9.29
N TYR A 46 -4.05 -5.45 9.23
CA TYR A 46 -5.14 -4.89 10.02
C TYR A 46 -5.17 -5.43 11.47
N SER A 47 -4.43 -6.51 11.75
CA SER A 47 -4.45 -7.17 13.05
C SER A 47 -3.54 -6.50 14.08
N ASP A 48 -2.51 -5.78 13.64
CA ASP A 48 -1.48 -5.18 14.50
C ASP A 48 -1.95 -3.96 15.32
N GLY A 49 -3.21 -3.52 15.19
CA GLY A 49 -3.78 -2.40 15.96
C GLY A 49 -3.21 -1.01 15.63
N THR A 50 -1.96 -0.94 15.16
CA THR A 50 -1.23 0.27 14.76
C THR A 50 -1.81 0.89 13.50
N LYS A 51 -2.41 0.08 12.62
CA LYS A 51 -3.03 0.52 11.35
C LYS A 51 -2.02 1.24 10.44
N GLU A 52 -0.74 0.88 10.48
CA GLU A 52 0.32 1.51 9.70
C GLU A 52 0.91 0.56 8.67
N THR A 53 1.31 1.08 7.52
CA THR A 53 2.13 0.38 6.53
C THR A 53 3.44 1.12 6.33
N PHE A 54 4.48 0.39 5.99
CA PHE A 54 5.75 0.96 5.56
C PHE A 54 6.11 0.40 4.19
N ILE A 55 6.93 1.16 3.46
CA ILE A 55 7.47 0.73 2.18
C ILE A 55 8.88 1.30 2.08
N THR A 56 9.82 0.47 1.66
CA THR A 56 11.21 0.86 1.52
C THR A 56 11.53 1.12 0.05
N TYR A 57 12.46 2.05 -0.22
CA TYR A 57 12.93 2.30 -1.57
C TYR A 57 13.51 1.05 -2.22
N LYS A 58 14.24 0.24 -1.44
CA LYS A 58 14.83 -1.03 -1.90
C LYS A 58 13.79 -2.04 -2.41
N GLN A 59 12.61 -2.09 -1.78
CA GLN A 59 11.51 -2.96 -2.25
C GLN A 59 10.93 -2.50 -3.59
N MET A 60 10.87 -1.18 -3.81
CA MET A 60 10.23 -0.60 -5.01
C MET A 60 11.20 -0.29 -6.14
N GLU A 61 12.50 -0.33 -5.88
CA GLU A 61 13.55 -0.12 -6.88
C GLU A 61 13.39 -1.07 -8.06
N ASN A 62 13.10 -2.34 -7.78
CA ASN A 62 12.89 -3.38 -8.80
C ASN A 62 11.52 -3.33 -9.51
N ILE A 63 10.60 -2.45 -9.07
CA ILE A 63 9.23 -2.40 -9.62
C ILE A 63 8.99 -1.12 -10.40
N ILE A 64 9.32 0.04 -9.83
CA ILE A 64 9.04 1.36 -10.42
C ILE A 64 10.23 2.33 -10.36
N GLY A 65 11.28 2.01 -9.60
CA GLY A 65 12.42 2.90 -9.38
C GLY A 65 12.17 3.97 -8.31
N SER A 66 13.24 4.42 -7.66
CA SER A 66 13.20 5.32 -6.51
C SER A 66 12.60 6.71 -6.81
N LYS A 67 12.95 7.29 -7.97
CA LYS A 67 12.45 8.61 -8.39
C LYS A 67 10.94 8.59 -8.64
N ALA A 68 10.45 7.55 -9.31
CA ALA A 68 9.02 7.39 -9.58
C ALA A 68 8.26 7.13 -8.28
N MET A 69 8.83 6.31 -7.38
CA MET A 69 8.27 6.09 -6.05
C MET A 69 8.07 7.40 -5.28
N SER A 70 9.09 8.25 -5.21
CA SER A 70 8.99 9.56 -4.53
C SER A 70 7.89 10.44 -5.12
N ARG A 71 7.72 10.45 -6.45
CA ARG A 71 6.67 11.21 -7.11
C ARG A 71 5.28 10.64 -6.79
N GLY A 72 5.11 9.33 -6.90
CA GLY A 72 3.83 8.67 -6.60
C GLY A 72 3.43 8.79 -5.13
N LEU A 73 4.39 8.76 -4.20
CA LEU A 73 4.13 9.01 -2.77
C LEU A 73 3.60 10.42 -2.51
N LYS A 74 4.18 11.44 -3.17
CA LYS A 74 3.70 12.83 -3.06
C LYS A 74 2.28 12.96 -3.60
N GLU A 75 1.98 12.31 -4.72
CA GLU A 75 0.66 12.32 -5.34
C GLU A 75 -0.42 11.65 -4.47
N LEU A 76 -0.08 10.53 -3.83
CA LEU A 76 -0.99 9.85 -2.89
C LEU A 76 -1.20 10.62 -1.59
N GLN A 77 -0.21 11.41 -1.16
CA GLN A 77 -0.26 12.29 0.01
C GLN A 77 -0.89 13.65 -0.29
N ASP A 78 -1.23 13.92 -1.56
CA ASP A 78 -1.78 15.22 -1.95
C ASP A 78 -3.05 15.51 -1.13
N PRO A 79 -3.15 16.69 -0.50
CA PRO A 79 -4.29 17.06 0.34
C PRO A 79 -5.62 17.10 -0.41
N THR A 80 -5.63 17.11 -1.75
CA THR A 80 -6.84 16.99 -2.57
C THR A 80 -7.35 15.56 -2.69
N ASN A 81 -6.46 14.57 -2.66
CA ASN A 81 -6.78 13.17 -2.91
C ASN A 81 -6.79 12.32 -1.62
N LYS A 82 -5.95 12.67 -0.63
CA LYS A 82 -5.84 12.05 0.72
C LYS A 82 -5.97 10.53 0.74
N TRP A 83 -5.25 9.84 -0.15
CA TRP A 83 -5.26 8.37 -0.19
C TRP A 83 -4.42 7.75 0.93
N ILE A 84 -3.29 8.40 1.24
CA ILE A 84 -2.41 8.01 2.34
C ILE A 84 -1.95 9.24 3.12
N GLU A 85 -1.67 9.06 4.41
CA GLU A 85 -1.11 10.06 5.30
C GLU A 85 0.20 9.55 5.87
N LYS A 86 1.22 10.39 5.91
CA LYS A 86 2.52 10.05 6.50
C LYS A 86 2.44 10.24 8.02
N THR A 87 2.55 9.16 8.77
CA THR A 87 2.43 9.20 10.25
C THR A 87 3.77 9.36 10.92
N LYS A 88 4.81 8.72 10.38
CA LYS A 88 6.17 8.82 10.89
C LYS A 88 7.11 9.15 9.76
N VAL A 89 7.88 10.21 9.95
CA VAL A 89 9.02 10.53 9.10
C VAL A 89 10.21 9.71 9.59
N GLY A 90 10.66 8.78 8.74
CA GLY A 90 11.94 8.12 8.91
C GLY A 90 13.09 9.10 8.71
N GLY A 91 14.26 8.82 9.29
CA GLY A 91 15.41 9.73 9.28
C GLY A 91 16.73 9.05 9.63
N LEU A 92 17.75 9.86 9.92
CA LEU A 92 19.20 9.55 10.04
C LEU A 92 19.56 8.24 10.78
N PHE A 93 18.69 7.76 11.67
CA PHE A 93 18.87 6.53 12.45
C PHE A 93 18.24 5.28 11.82
N GLY A 94 18.07 5.24 10.50
CA GLY A 94 17.54 4.07 9.79
C GLY A 94 16.05 3.81 9.98
N GLY A 95 15.30 4.79 10.51
CA GLY A 95 13.85 4.66 10.68
C GLY A 95 13.11 4.61 9.34
N VAL A 96 12.16 3.69 9.18
CA VAL A 96 11.29 3.64 8.01
C VAL A 96 10.20 4.71 8.08
N CYS A 97 9.84 5.27 6.93
CA CYS A 97 8.64 6.09 6.83
C CYS A 97 7.41 5.19 6.99
N LYS A 98 6.49 5.62 7.84
CA LYS A 98 5.22 4.93 8.06
C LYS A 98 4.07 5.76 7.53
N TYR A 99 3.07 5.06 7.02
CA TYR A 99 1.90 5.62 6.36
C TYR A 99 0.62 4.99 6.91
N LYS A 100 -0.44 5.79 6.98
CA LYS A 100 -1.82 5.35 7.25
C LYS A 100 -2.64 5.55 5.99
N PHE A 101 -3.60 4.65 5.75
CA PHE A 101 -4.60 4.90 4.73
C PHE A 101 -5.59 5.96 5.21
N ALA A 102 -5.95 6.87 4.32
CA ALA A 102 -6.86 7.98 4.59
C ALA A 102 -8.00 8.01 3.56
N GLY A 103 -8.95 8.91 3.79
CA GLY A 103 -10.12 9.09 2.92
C GLY A 103 -11.16 7.97 3.01
N GLN A 104 -12.06 7.95 2.02
CA GLN A 104 -13.24 7.09 1.99
C GLN A 104 -12.93 5.58 1.86
N TYR A 105 -11.70 5.23 1.43
CA TYR A 105 -11.26 3.84 1.26
C TYR A 105 -10.30 3.37 2.35
N LYS A 106 -10.14 4.15 3.42
CA LYS A 106 -9.36 3.76 4.61
C LYS A 106 -9.79 2.39 5.13
N GLU A 107 -11.09 2.23 5.39
CA GLU A 107 -11.69 1.04 6.01
C GLU A 107 -12.17 0.04 4.97
N PHE A 108 -11.28 -0.37 4.07
CA PHE A 108 -11.50 -1.52 3.21
C PHE A 108 -10.83 -2.78 3.78
N TYR A 109 -11.57 -3.51 4.60
CA TYR A 109 -11.06 -4.73 5.22
C TYR A 109 -11.38 -5.96 4.36
N TYR A 110 -10.34 -6.72 4.01
CA TYR A 110 -10.52 -8.11 3.59
C TYR A 110 -9.83 -9.00 4.62
N LYS A 111 -10.64 -9.71 5.42
CA LYS A 111 -10.17 -10.72 6.36
C LYS A 111 -9.70 -11.93 5.55
N GLN A 112 -8.43 -12.00 5.18
CA GLN A 112 -7.86 -13.27 4.74
C GLN A 112 -7.83 -14.19 5.97
N LYS A 113 -8.83 -15.06 6.11
CA LYS A 113 -8.83 -16.11 7.12
C LYS A 113 -7.62 -17.01 6.83
N VAL A 114 -6.59 -16.89 7.66
CA VAL A 114 -5.55 -17.91 7.78
C VAL A 114 -6.18 -19.08 8.53
N VAL A 115 -6.56 -20.13 7.80
CA VAL A 115 -6.88 -21.46 8.34
C VAL A 115 -5.73 -22.38 8.00
#